data_AF-A0A521H645-F1
#
_entry.id   AF-A0A521H645-F1
#
_cell.length_a   1.000
_cell.length_b   1.000
_cell.length_c   1.000
_cell.angle_alpha   90.00
_cell.angle_beta   90.00
_cell.angle_gamma   90.00
#
_symmetry.space_group_name_H-M   'P 1'
#
loop_
_entity.id
_entity.type
_entity.pdbx_description
1 polymer ?
#
loop_
_entity_poly.entity_id
_entity_poly.type
_entity_poly.pdbx_seq_one_letter_code
_entity_poly.pdbx_strand_id
1 'polypeptide(L)' 'MRHTTAGTVRTRCVRDTPAPEDGQRVLITRLWSRGMTRARVAAAWDRRVAPSRERLMAYRSGGLSWTAYVGGGAAEP' A
#
# COMPACT_ATOMS: atom_id res chain seq x y z
N MET A 1 17.65 -9.07 -10.47
CA MET A 1 16.50 -9.60 -9.70
C MET A 1 15.51 -10.20 -10.69
N ARG A 2 15.25 -11.50 -10.62
CA ARG A 2 14.19 -12.12 -11.44
C ARG A 2 12.85 -11.73 -10.84
N HIS A 3 12.03 -10.99 -11.59
CA HIS A 3 10.62 -10.84 -11.27
C HIS A 3 9.95 -12.10 -11.79
N THR A 4 9.65 -13.06 -10.91
CA THR A 4 8.72 -14.15 -11.29
C THR A 4 7.40 -13.48 -11.65
N THR A 5 6.85 -13.76 -12.82
CA THR A 5 5.50 -13.30 -13.19
C THR A 5 4.53 -13.76 -12.11
N ALA A 6 4.12 -12.83 -11.27
CA ALA A 6 3.32 -13.11 -10.08
C ALA A 6 1.85 -13.28 -10.48
N GLY A 7 1.13 -14.14 -9.76
CA GLY A 7 -0.30 -14.36 -9.96
C GLY A 7 -1.15 -13.08 -9.84
N THR A 8 -2.42 -13.19 -10.20
CA THR A 8 -3.37 -12.08 -10.20
C THR A 8 -3.46 -11.39 -8.83
N VAL A 9 -3.12 -10.10 -8.78
CA VAL A 9 -3.28 -9.26 -7.59
C VAL A 9 -4.67 -8.62 -7.61
N ARG A 10 -5.43 -8.78 -6.52
CA ARG A 10 -6.73 -8.13 -6.32
C ARG A 10 -6.58 -6.94 -5.38
N THR A 11 -7.23 -5.82 -5.69
CA THR A 11 -7.20 -4.61 -4.87
C THR A 11 -8.50 -4.44 -4.09
N ARG A 12 -8.41 -4.13 -2.79
CA ARG A 12 -9.54 -3.85 -1.89
C ARG A 12 -9.22 -2.65 -1.00
N CYS A 13 -10.24 -1.96 -0.49
CA CYS A 13 -10.03 -0.92 0.52
C CYS A 13 -9.90 -1.56 1.91
N VAL A 14 -9.08 -0.96 2.78
CA VAL A 14 -8.94 -1.37 4.20
C VAL A 14 -10.25 -1.24 5.00
N ARG A 15 -11.19 -0.42 4.51
CA ARG A 15 -12.52 -0.24 5.12
C ARG A 15 -13.51 -1.32 4.70
N ASP A 16 -13.23 -2.05 3.61
CA ASP A 16 -14.07 -3.14 3.15
C ASP A 16 -13.97 -4.31 4.12
N THR A 17 -15.11 -4.97 4.36
CA THR A 17 -15.17 -6.18 5.19
C THR A 17 -14.31 -7.28 4.56
N PRO A 18 -13.39 -7.91 5.31
CA PRO A 18 -12.64 -9.08 4.85
C PRO A 18 -13.59 -10.19 4.38
N ALA A 19 -13.31 -10.78 3.22
CA ALA A 19 -14.04 -11.94 2.71
C ALA A 19 -13.10 -13.16 2.61
N PRO A 20 -13.61 -14.40 2.78
CA PRO A 20 -12.79 -15.61 2.67
C PRO A 20 -12.05 -15.74 1.33
N GLU A 21 -12.68 -15.24 0.26
CA GLU A 21 -12.15 -15.20 -1.11
C GLU A 21 -11.05 -14.16 -1.35
N ASP A 22 -10.77 -13.27 -0.39
CA ASP A 22 -9.65 -12.33 -0.46
C ASP A 22 -8.29 -13.06 -0.29
N GLY A 23 -8.30 -14.29 0.24
CA GLY A 23 -7.08 -15.07 0.50
C GLY A 23 -6.13 -14.33 1.44
N GLN A 24 -4.85 -14.27 1.08
CA GLN A 24 -3.85 -13.53 1.86
C GLN A 24 -3.95 -12.02 1.61
N ARG A 25 -4.35 -11.27 2.63
CA ARG A 25 -4.45 -9.81 2.58
C ARG A 25 -3.17 -9.17 3.10
N VAL A 26 -2.66 -8.18 2.37
CA VAL A 26 -1.51 -7.37 2.75
C VAL A 26 -1.87 -5.89 2.70
N LEU A 27 -1.67 -5.18 3.81
CA LEU A 27 -1.85 -3.74 3.87
C LEU A 27 -0.59 -3.04 3.34
N ILE A 28 -0.72 -2.38 2.19
CA ILE A 28 0.39 -1.67 1.52
C ILE A 28 0.45 -0.16 1.86
N THR A 29 -0.31 0.29 2.85
CA THR A 29 -0.23 1.69 3.31
C THR A 29 0.87 1.86 4.35
N ARG A 30 1.61 2.97 4.28
CA ARG A 30 2.62 3.30 5.30
C ARG A 30 2.01 3.78 6.61
N LEU A 31 0.79 4.31 6.55
CA LEU A 31 0.06 4.83 7.70
C LEU A 31 -1.13 3.92 7.99
N TRP A 32 -1.37 3.69 9.28
CA TRP A 32 -2.53 2.96 9.73
C TRP A 32 -3.80 3.79 9.56
N SER A 33 -4.89 3.16 9.13
CA SER A 33 -6.16 3.86 8.91
C SER A 33 -6.85 4.17 10.24
N ARG A 34 -7.29 5.41 10.39
CA ARG A 34 -8.00 5.87 11.60
C ARG A 34 -9.27 5.04 11.83
N GLY A 35 -9.53 4.70 13.10
CA GLY A 35 -10.71 3.92 13.51
C GLY A 35 -10.69 2.44 13.11
N MET A 36 -9.64 1.94 12.46
CA MET A 36 -9.51 0.53 12.11
C MET A 36 -8.70 -0.22 13.17
N THR A 37 -9.16 -1.40 13.59
CA THR A 37 -8.40 -2.30 14.47
C THR A 37 -7.67 -3.35 13.63
N ARG A 38 -6.59 -3.94 14.15
CA ARG A 38 -5.88 -5.02 13.45
C ARG A 38 -6.79 -6.21 13.14
N ALA A 39 -7.67 -6.56 14.09
CA ALA A 39 -8.66 -7.62 13.92
C ALA A 39 -9.65 -7.30 12.78
N ARG A 40 -10.16 -6.07 12.70
CA ARG A 40 -11.06 -5.64 11.62
C ARG A 40 -10.39 -5.65 10.25
N VAL A 41 -9.12 -5.23 10.20
CA VAL A 41 -8.36 -5.19 8.95
C VAL A 41 -7.98 -6.58 8.48
N ALA A 42 -7.75 -7.55 9.38
CA ALA A 42 -7.45 -8.95 9.05
C ALA A 42 -6.45 -9.09 7.88
N ALA A 43 -5.36 -8.33 7.93
CA ALA A 43 -4.32 -8.31 6.91
C ALA A 43 -2.94 -8.17 7.57
N ALA A 44 -1.93 -8.76 6.95
CA ALA A 44 -0.54 -8.53 7.34
C ALA A 44 -0.15 -7.08 6.99
N TRP A 45 0.58 -6.40 7.86
CA TRP A 45 1.08 -5.05 7.59
C TRP A 45 2.58 -5.10 7.28
N ASP A 46 2.90 -5.32 6.00
CA ASP A 46 4.30 -5.35 5.54
C ASP A 46 4.73 -3.97 5.03
N ARG A 47 5.50 -3.28 5.86
CA ARG A 47 6.00 -1.94 5.56
C ARG A 47 7.11 -1.91 4.52
N ARG A 48 7.66 -3.06 4.11
CA ARG A 48 8.71 -3.18 3.09
C ARG A 48 8.16 -3.00 1.68
N VAL A 49 6.89 -3.36 1.48
CA VAL A 49 6.18 -3.19 0.21
C VAL A 49 5.38 -1.88 0.15
N ALA A 50 5.30 -1.14 1.25
CA ALA A 50 4.65 0.16 1.28
C ALA A 50 5.55 1.26 0.69
N PRO A 51 4.98 2.30 0.05
CA PRO A 51 5.73 3.48 -0.37
C PRO A 51 6.55 4.13 0.76
N SER A 52 7.63 4.82 0.41
CA SER A 52 8.44 5.55 1.38
C SER A 52 7.58 6.60 2.12
N ARG A 53 7.90 6.85 3.40
CA ARG A 53 7.15 7.83 4.20
C ARG A 53 7.23 9.22 3.55
N GLU A 54 8.40 9.58 3.07
CA GLU A 54 8.66 10.85 2.39
C GLU A 54 7.78 11.03 1.15
N ARG A 55 7.78 10.06 0.21
CA ARG A 55 6.92 10.12 -0.98
C ARG A 55 5.43 10.18 -0.64
N LEU A 56 5.00 9.41 0.37
CA LEU A 56 3.61 9.46 0.82
C LEU A 56 3.23 10.84 1.37
N MET A 57 4.12 11.47 2.14
CA MET A 57 3.85 12.79 2.69
C MET A 57 3.88 13.87 1.62
N ALA A 58 4.84 13.84 0.69
CA ALA A 58 4.91 14.77 -0.43
C ALA A 58 3.64 14.72 -1.30
N TYR A 59 3.13 13.52 -1.58
CA TYR A 59 1.84 13.35 -2.27
C TYR A 59 0.67 13.90 -1.44
N ARG A 60 0.60 13.57 -0.14
CA ARG A 60 -0.49 14.04 0.74
C ARG A 60 -0.51 15.56 0.96
N SER A 61 0.65 16.23 0.91
CA SER A 61 0.74 17.68 1.04
C SER A 61 0.54 18.42 -0.29
N GLY A 62 0.32 17.71 -1.40
CA GLY A 62 0.18 18.30 -2.74
C GLY A 62 1.51 18.68 -3.41
N GLY A 63 2.65 18.37 -2.79
CA GLY A 63 3.99 18.62 -3.35
C GLY A 63 4.44 17.59 -4.39
N LEU A 64 3.64 16.53 -4.63
CA LEU A 64 3.94 15.49 -5.61
C LEU A 64 2.66 15.15 -6.39
N SER A 65 2.74 15.10 -7.73
CA SER A 65 1.62 14.67 -8.57
C SER A 65 1.38 13.16 -8.44
N TRP A 66 0.18 12.70 -8.82
CA TRP A 66 -0.12 11.25 -8.83
C TRP A 66 0.84 10.47 -9.73
N THR A 67 1.10 10.98 -10.95
CA THR A 67 2.04 10.37 -11.90
C THR A 67 3.44 10.27 -11.31
N ALA A 68 3.92 11.31 -10.62
CA ALA A 68 5.23 11.28 -9.96
C ALA A 68 5.24 10.35 -8.73
N TYR A 69 4.11 10.18 -8.04
CA TYR A 69 3.97 9.25 -6.92
C TYR A 69 4.03 7.78 -7.36
N VAL A 70 3.36 7.41 -8.44
CA VAL A 70 3.33 6.02 -8.98
C VAL A 70 4.51 5.70 -9.90
N GLY A 71 5.02 6.70 -10.62
CA GLY A 71 6.18 6.55 -11.51
C GLY A 71 7.45 6.28 -10.71
N GLY A 72 8.14 5.20 -11.05
CA GLY A 72 9.45 4.90 -10.48
C GLY A 72 10.49 5.92 -10.95
N GLY A 73 10.90 6.80 -10.05
CA GLY A 73 11.90 7.86 -10.26
C GLY A 73 11.46 9.16 -9.57
N ALA A 74 12.29 9.96 -8.90
CA ALA A 74 13.66 9.77 -8.43
C ALA A 74 13.63 9.40 -6.94
N ALA A 75 14.45 8.43 -6.55
CA ALA A 75 15.22 8.64 -5.33
C ALA A 75 16.30 9.65 -5.75
N GLU A 76 16.19 10.88 -5.26
CA GLU A 76 17.30 11.85 -5.28
C GLU A 76 18.41 11.35 -4.32
N PRO A 77 19.67 11.77 -4.52
CA PRO A 77 20.90 10.98 -4.33
C PRO A 77 21.20 10.46 -2.91
#